data_AF-A0A2V2R7T7-F1
#
_entry.id   AF-A0A2V2R7T7-F1
#
_cell.length_a   1.000
_cell.length_b   1.000
_cell.length_c   1.000
_cell.angle_alpha   90.00
_cell.angle_beta   90.00
_cell.angle_gamma   90.00
#
_symmetry.space_group_name_H-M   'P 1'
#
loop_
_entity.id
_entity.type
_entity.pdbx_description
1 polymer ?
#
loop_
_entity_poly.entity_id
_entity_poly.type
_entity_poly.pdbx_seq_one_letter_code
_entity_poly.pdbx_strand_id
1 'polypeptide(L)'
;MADQLKILTRFIYLLGGVAKGIEAADAAAQRKESPPEIIQRTQQQKTVIRTSLADVRAGLDKLELDFRTNPELNRYYIKLAGVAAGAAKAEEQAAANQLDQSGRTLLDVVNRLTDVLLEMLK
;
A
#
# COMPACT_ATOMS: atom_id res chain seq x y z
N MET A 1 0.20 14.02 -7.12
CA MET A 1 0.87 12.76 -7.55
C MET A 1 2.19 12.52 -6.84
N ALA A 2 3.14 13.47 -6.85
CA ALA A 2 4.42 13.33 -6.15
C ALA A 2 4.27 13.00 -4.65
N ASP A 3 3.26 13.57 -3.98
CA ASP A 3 2.99 13.26 -2.56
C ASP A 3 2.56 11.81 -2.35
N GLN A 4 1.74 11.26 -3.26
CA GLN A 4 1.31 9.85 -3.18
C GLN A 4 2.50 8.90 -3.35
N LEU A 5 3.44 9.21 -4.26
CA LEU A 5 4.69 8.46 -4.40
C LEU A 5 5.53 8.52 -3.13
N LYS A 6 5.70 9.70 -2.51
CA LYS A 6 6.46 9.82 -1.25
C LYS A 6 5.83 9.00 -0.13
N ILE A 7 4.50 9.04 -0.01
CA ILE A 7 3.74 8.28 0.99
C ILE A 7 3.93 6.78 0.77
N LEU A 8 3.70 6.30 -0.46
CA LEU A 8 3.82 4.89 -0.82
C LEU A 8 5.24 4.36 -0.62
N THR A 9 6.26 5.07 -1.11
CA THR A 9 7.65 4.63 -0.99
C THR A 9 8.10 4.56 0.48
N ARG A 10 7.69 5.55 1.30
CA ARG A 10 7.95 5.51 2.75
C ARG A 10 7.23 4.35 3.41
N PHE A 11 5.98 4.12 3.04
CA PHE A 11 5.20 3.00 3.56
C PHE A 11 5.84 1.65 3.22
N ILE A 12 6.23 1.43 1.95
CA ILE A 12 6.89 0.19 1.51
C ILE A 12 8.22 -0.03 2.25
N TYR A 13 9.03 1.02 2.41
CA TYR A 13 10.30 0.93 3.15
C TYR A 13 10.08 0.50 4.60
N LEU A 14 9.10 1.10 5.28
CA LEU A 14 8.77 0.76 6.66
C LEU A 14 8.16 -0.65 6.74
N LEU A 15 7.22 -0.99 5.86
CA LEU A 15 6.57 -2.30 5.80
C LEU A 15 7.59 -3.43 5.63
N GLY A 16 8.60 -3.26 4.75
CA GLY A 16 9.63 -4.26 4.52
C GLY A 16 10.40 -4.66 5.79
N GLY A 17 10.59 -3.73 6.73
CA GLY A 17 11.25 -4.01 8.02
C GLY A 17 10.37 -4.75 9.04
N VAL A 18 9.04 -4.54 9.01
CA VAL A 18 8.13 -5.09 10.04
C VAL A 18 7.33 -6.30 9.57
N ALA A 19 7.09 -6.44 8.26
CA ALA A 19 6.21 -7.47 7.70
C ALA A 19 6.63 -8.89 8.09
N LYS A 20 7.90 -9.24 7.88
CA LYS A 20 8.43 -10.57 8.25
C LYS A 20 8.35 -10.85 9.75
N GLY A 21 8.59 -9.83 10.59
CA GLY A 21 8.48 -9.94 12.04
C GLY A 21 7.05 -10.19 12.50
N ILE A 22 6.08 -9.52 11.86
CA ILE A 22 4.64 -9.71 12.13
C ILE A 22 4.19 -11.11 11.70
N GLU A 23 4.55 -11.56 10.49
CA GLU A 23 4.19 -12.88 9.98
C GLU A 23 4.77 -14.00 10.85
N ALA A 24 6.03 -13.88 11.29
CA ALA A 24 6.66 -14.83 12.20
C ALA A 24 6.00 -14.81 13.59
N ALA A 25 5.68 -13.62 14.12
CA ALA A 25 5.00 -13.47 15.41
C ALA A 25 3.59 -14.09 15.39
N ASP A 26 2.85 -13.99 14.29
CA ASP A 26 1.55 -14.64 14.16
C ASP A 26 1.66 -16.16 14.13
N ALA A 27 2.63 -16.70 13.40
CA ALA A 27 2.85 -18.14 13.36
C ALA A 27 3.18 -18.69 14.76
N ALA A 28 4.00 -17.97 15.53
CA ALA A 28 4.31 -18.33 16.92
C ALA A 28 3.10 -18.14 17.85
N ALA A 29 2.28 -17.09 17.64
CA ALA A 29 1.06 -16.87 18.42
C ALA A 29 0.01 -17.98 18.19
N GLN A 30 -0.15 -18.47 16.95
CA GLN A 30 -1.02 -19.60 16.63
C GLN A 30 -0.57 -20.88 17.34
N ARG A 31 0.73 -21.05 17.58
CA ARG A 31 1.31 -22.18 18.33
C ARG A 31 1.26 -21.97 19.85
N LYS A 32 0.74 -20.84 20.34
CA LYS A 32 0.75 -20.42 21.76
C LYS A 32 2.16 -20.24 22.34
N GLU A 33 3.14 -19.95 21.48
CA GLU A 33 4.56 -19.80 21.82
C GLU A 33 4.97 -18.33 22.00
N SER A 34 4.02 -17.39 21.94
CA SER A 34 4.29 -15.95 22.02
C SER A 34 3.80 -15.32 23.33
N PRO A 35 4.63 -14.49 23.99
CA PRO A 35 4.19 -13.70 25.14
C PRO A 35 3.03 -12.76 24.79
N PRO A 36 2.12 -12.47 25.73
CA PRO A 36 0.98 -11.56 25.50
C PRO A 36 1.39 -10.17 24.98
N GLU A 37 2.53 -9.65 25.43
CA GLU A 37 3.06 -8.35 25.00
C GLU A 37 3.43 -8.34 23.51
N ILE A 38 4.01 -9.43 23.00
CA ILE A 38 4.36 -9.59 21.58
C ILE A 38 3.08 -9.66 20.75
N ILE A 39 2.09 -10.42 21.21
CA ILE A 39 0.78 -10.53 20.54
C ILE A 39 0.12 -9.16 20.43
N GLN A 40 0.07 -8.37 21.52
CA GLN A 40 -0.52 -7.04 21.51
C GLN A 40 0.22 -6.09 20.55
N ARG A 41 1.56 -6.08 20.59
CA ARG A 41 2.38 -5.24 19.71
C ARG A 41 2.15 -5.58 18.24
N THR A 42 2.09 -6.86 17.91
CA THR A 42 1.80 -7.33 16.55
C THR A 42 0.42 -6.88 16.07
N GLN A 43 -0.61 -6.95 16.93
CA GLN A 43 -1.95 -6.47 16.56
C GLN A 43 -2.01 -4.94 16.36
N GLN A 44 -1.29 -4.18 17.17
CA GLN A 44 -1.17 -2.73 16.98
C GLN A 44 -0.50 -2.40 15.63
N GLN A 45 0.60 -3.08 15.30
CA GLN A 45 1.30 -2.88 14.04
C GLN A 45 0.41 -3.20 12.83
N LYS A 46 -0.36 -4.30 12.89
CA LYS A 46 -1.35 -4.64 11.86
C LYS A 46 -2.41 -3.56 11.69
N THR A 47 -2.90 -3.00 12.79
CA THR A 47 -3.90 -1.93 12.77
C THR A 47 -3.35 -0.68 12.08
N VAL A 48 -2.10 -0.30 12.39
CA VAL A 48 -1.42 0.83 11.74
C VAL A 48 -1.25 0.57 10.24
N ILE A 49 -0.84 -0.65 9.85
CA ILE A 49 -0.67 -1.05 8.45
C ILE A 49 -1.98 -0.93 7.69
N ARG A 50 -3.07 -1.49 8.22
CA ARG A 50 -4.40 -1.45 7.59
C ARG A 50 -4.91 -0.02 7.45
N THR A 51 -4.78 0.80 8.49
CA THR A 51 -5.19 2.21 8.45
C THR A 51 -4.41 2.97 7.38
N SER A 52 -3.10 2.77 7.31
CA SER A 52 -2.25 3.41 6.29
C SER A 52 -2.62 2.97 4.87
N LEU A 53 -2.99 1.70 4.68
CA LEU A 53 -3.43 1.20 3.38
C LEU A 53 -4.78 1.79 2.95
N ALA A 54 -5.71 1.95 3.90
CA ALA A 54 -6.98 2.62 3.63
C ALA A 54 -6.76 4.09 3.21
N ASP A 55 -5.86 4.81 3.88
CA ASP A 55 -5.49 6.19 3.52
C ASP A 55 -4.85 6.27 2.13
N VAL A 56 -3.95 5.34 1.81
CA VAL A 56 -3.33 5.21 0.49
C VAL A 56 -4.40 4.96 -0.58
N ARG A 57 -5.32 4.02 -0.35
CA ARG A 57 -6.41 3.72 -1.28
C ARG A 57 -7.25 4.96 -1.55
N ALA A 58 -7.69 5.66 -0.50
CA ALA A 58 -8.46 6.89 -0.64
C ALA A 58 -7.69 7.99 -1.41
N GLY A 59 -6.39 8.11 -1.18
CA GLY A 59 -5.51 9.02 -1.91
C GLY A 59 -5.41 8.70 -3.41
N LEU A 60 -5.39 7.42 -3.77
CA LEU A 60 -5.32 6.96 -5.15
C LEU A 60 -6.68 7.00 -5.85
N ASP A 61 -7.78 6.73 -5.14
CA ASP A 61 -9.15 6.95 -5.64
C ASP A 61 -9.32 8.41 -6.07
N LYS A 62 -8.90 9.35 -5.20
CA LYS A 62 -8.92 10.77 -5.52
C LYS A 62 -8.01 11.12 -6.71
N LEU A 63 -6.80 10.56 -6.75
CA LEU A 63 -5.86 10.82 -7.84
C LEU A 63 -6.42 10.35 -9.19
N GLU A 64 -7.01 9.16 -9.25
CA GLU A 64 -7.66 8.66 -10.47
C GLU A 64 -8.83 9.54 -10.90
N LEU A 65 -9.65 10.00 -9.95
CA LEU A 65 -10.73 10.92 -10.22
C LEU A 65 -10.21 12.24 -10.81
N ASP A 66 -9.20 12.84 -10.19
CA ASP A 66 -8.58 14.09 -10.63
C ASP A 66 -8.06 13.97 -12.08
N PHE A 67 -7.39 12.85 -12.40
CA PHE A 67 -6.92 12.58 -13.76
C PHE A 67 -8.06 12.38 -14.75
N ARG A 68 -9.15 11.72 -14.32
CA ARG A 68 -10.31 11.51 -15.19
C ARG A 68 -11.05 12.80 -15.49
N THR A 69 -11.20 13.69 -14.52
CA THR A 69 -12.04 14.89 -14.65
C THR A 69 -11.30 16.13 -15.12
N ASN A 70 -9.97 16.20 -14.97
CA ASN A 70 -9.19 17.32 -15.46
C ASN A 70 -8.81 17.12 -16.94
N PRO A 71 -9.24 18.01 -17.87
CA PRO A 71 -8.92 17.90 -19.30
C PRO A 71 -7.42 17.80 -19.61
N GLU A 72 -6.57 18.50 -18.85
CA GLU A 72 -5.11 18.48 -19.04
C GLU A 72 -4.48 17.14 -18.63
N LEU A 73 -5.10 16.45 -17.66
CA LEU A 73 -4.62 15.18 -17.13
C LEU A 73 -5.30 13.96 -17.78
N ASN A 74 -6.46 14.14 -18.40
CA ASN A 74 -7.29 13.07 -18.96
C ASN A 74 -6.51 12.21 -19.97
N ARG A 75 -5.61 12.82 -20.76
CA ARG A 75 -4.76 12.09 -21.72
C ARG A 75 -3.89 11.01 -21.06
N TYR A 76 -3.54 11.16 -19.78
CA TYR A 76 -2.74 10.20 -19.02
C TYR A 76 -3.59 9.22 -18.20
N TYR A 77 -4.90 9.44 -18.09
CA TYR A 77 -5.79 8.66 -17.23
C TYR A 77 -5.74 7.16 -17.55
N ILE A 78 -5.75 6.77 -18.82
CA ILE A 78 -5.69 5.35 -19.24
C ILE A 78 -4.46 4.65 -18.65
N LYS A 79 -3.33 5.36 -18.57
CA LYS A 79 -2.08 4.83 -18.03
C LYS A 79 -2.07 4.82 -16.51
N LEU A 80 -2.83 5.69 -15.86
CA LEU A 80 -3.03 5.68 -14.42
C LEU A 80 -4.06 4.64 -13.94
N ALA A 81 -5.10 4.37 -14.75
CA ALA A 81 -6.30 3.64 -14.35
C ALA A 81 -6.05 2.24 -13.76
N GLY A 82 -6.36 2.04 -12.49
CA GLY A 82 -6.14 0.79 -11.76
C GLY A 82 -5.08 0.87 -10.67
N VAL A 83 -4.46 2.03 -10.43
CA VAL A 83 -3.63 2.27 -9.23
C VAL A 83 -4.48 2.17 -7.95
N ALA A 84 -5.72 2.67 -7.98
CA ALA A 84 -6.65 2.57 -6.86
C ALA A 84 -7.06 1.11 -6.60
N ALA A 85 -7.35 0.35 -7.65
CA ALA A 85 -7.63 -1.09 -7.56
C ALA A 85 -6.42 -1.87 -7.02
N GLY A 86 -5.20 -1.49 -7.41
CA GLY A 86 -3.96 -2.07 -6.86
C GLY A 86 -3.83 -1.83 -5.36
N ALA A 87 -4.14 -0.63 -4.88
CA ALA A 87 -4.12 -0.32 -3.44
C ALA A 87 -5.22 -1.06 -2.67
N ALA A 88 -6.43 -1.19 -3.23
CA ALA A 88 -7.49 -2.01 -2.64
C ALA A 88 -7.06 -3.47 -2.48
N LYS A 89 -6.43 -4.05 -3.53
CA LYS A 89 -5.87 -5.40 -3.46
C LYS A 89 -4.77 -5.53 -2.39
N ALA A 90 -3.91 -4.52 -2.23
CA ALA A 90 -2.89 -4.52 -1.18
C ALA A 90 -3.51 -4.44 0.22
N GLU A 91 -4.59 -3.67 0.39
CA GLU A 91 -5.37 -3.59 1.62
C GLU A 91 -5.96 -4.97 1.99
N GLU A 92 -6.60 -5.64 1.04
CA GLU A 92 -7.15 -7.00 1.20
C GLU A 92 -6.06 -8.02 1.58
N GLN A 93 -4.91 -7.98 0.92
CA GLN A 93 -3.77 -8.85 1.22
C GLN A 93 -3.27 -8.64 2.65
N ALA A 94 -3.16 -7.38 3.11
CA ALA A 94 -2.77 -7.09 4.48
C ALA A 94 -3.85 -7.51 5.50
N ALA A 95 -5.14 -7.40 5.15
CA ALA A 95 -6.22 -7.93 5.98
C ALA A 95 -6.12 -9.46 6.13
N ALA A 96 -5.74 -10.16 5.06
CA ALA A 96 -5.49 -11.60 5.00
C ALA A 96 -4.12 -12.04 5.55
N ASN A 97 -3.37 -11.14 6.19
CA ASN A 97 -2.05 -11.42 6.77
C ASN A 97 -0.95 -11.78 5.76
N GLN A 98 -1.10 -11.35 4.51
CA GLN A 98 -0.14 -11.52 3.42
C GLN A 98 0.65 -10.22 3.21
N LEU A 99 1.48 -9.85 4.20
CA LEU A 99 2.11 -8.53 4.22
C LEU A 99 3.21 -8.37 3.16
N ASP A 100 3.99 -9.43 2.89
CA ASP A 100 4.97 -9.41 1.79
C ASP A 100 4.28 -9.18 0.44
N GLN A 101 3.19 -9.90 0.20
CA GLN A 101 2.42 -9.78 -1.04
C GLN A 101 1.74 -8.41 -1.17
N SER A 102 1.21 -7.86 -0.07
CA SER A 102 0.68 -6.50 -0.01
C SER A 102 1.74 -5.48 -0.43
N GLY A 103 2.95 -5.58 0.11
CA GLY A 103 4.07 -4.70 -0.24
C GLY A 103 4.47 -4.77 -1.71
N ARG A 104 4.51 -5.99 -2.30
CA ARG A 104 4.77 -6.18 -3.73
C ARG A 104 3.71 -5.52 -4.61
N THR A 105 2.43 -5.69 -4.26
CA THR A 105 1.33 -5.06 -4.99
C THR A 105 1.44 -3.53 -4.96
N LEU A 106 1.84 -2.94 -3.83
CA LEU A 106 2.07 -1.49 -3.75
C LEU A 106 3.30 -1.04 -4.54
N LEU A 107 4.33 -1.88 -4.68
CA LEU A 107 5.47 -1.58 -5.53
C LEU A 107 5.04 -1.44 -7.00
N ASP A 108 4.14 -2.31 -7.48
CA ASP A 108 3.57 -2.18 -8.82
C ASP A 108 2.80 -0.87 -9.00
N VAL A 109 2.04 -0.46 -7.97
CA VAL A 109 1.36 0.85 -7.95
C VAL A 109 2.37 2.00 -8.03
N VAL A 110 3.46 1.96 -7.26
CA VAL A 110 4.54 2.96 -7.31
C VAL A 110 5.19 3.04 -8.68
N ASN A 111 5.49 1.90 -9.30
CA ASN A 111 6.07 1.85 -10.64
C ASN A 111 5.15 2.53 -11.65
N ARG A 112 3.85 2.20 -11.61
CA ARG A 112 2.86 2.80 -12.50
C ARG A 112 2.70 4.30 -12.32
N LEU A 113 2.70 4.78 -11.07
CA LEU A 113 2.71 6.22 -10.78
C LEU A 113 3.99 6.88 -11.30
N THR A 114 5.13 6.20 -11.22
CA THR A 114 6.40 6.73 -11.73
C THR A 114 6.37 6.84 -13.25
N ASP A 115 5.87 5.83 -13.96
CA ASP A 115 5.75 5.83 -15.42
C ASP A 115 4.89 6.97 -15.93
N VAL A 116 3.73 7.20 -15.30
CA VAL A 116 2.85 8.32 -15.65
C VAL A 116 3.52 9.66 -15.40
N LEU A 117 4.25 9.84 -14.29
CA LEU A 117 5.03 11.07 -14.06
C LEU A 117 6.09 11.28 -15.14
N LEU A 118 6.84 10.24 -15.51
CA LEU A 118 7.86 10.33 -16.55
C LEU A 118 7.28 10.72 -17.90
N GLU A 119 6.05 10.31 -18.18
CA GLU A 119 5.36 10.72 -19.41
C GLU A 119 4.87 12.16 -19.39
N MET A 120 4.45 12.67 -18.22
CA MET A 120 4.08 14.07 -18.07
C MET A 120 5.27 15.03 -18.21
N LEU A 121 6.50 14.53 -18.07
CA LEU A 121 7.75 15.28 -18.23
C LEU A 121 8.25 15.32 -19.68
N LYS A 122 7.59 14.62 -20.61
CA LYS A 122 7.90 14.62 -22.04
C LYS A 122 7.02 15.60 -22.79
#